data_AF-A0AAE9YS03-F1
#
_entry.id   AF-A0AAE9YS03-F1
#
_cell.length_a   1.000
_cell.length_b   1.000
_cell.length_c   1.000
_cell.angle_alpha   90.00
_cell.angle_beta   90.00
_cell.angle_gamma   90.00
#
_symmetry.space_group_name_H-M   'P 1'
#
loop_
_entity.id
_entity.type
_entity.pdbx_description
1 polymer ?
#
loop_
_entity_poly.entity_id
_entity_poly.type
_entity_poly.pdbx_seq_one_letter_code
_entity_poly.pdbx_strand_id
1 'polypeptide(L)'
;MNWTYAGKITIMMFICLLCSCSGEYRQAIKAYEQARADNQLQPLVQALKTLSRLDPEQYQQQFSLASQAQQQYQQAQASLAQGDYLAAYLASHASYRALTTETNKALLIASGKALVPLMRAQGEIKRSYLALPESMGEMLQAYASREVENWQQLALNTLLGQLTRGILALENAVKIIHEHKLEALDPAISSWSTGINSRLALLTGVRDYLVGEVRYLSASKLLELNLVLAKESASLLSYVRDEVAQKTLYPVFFKAQQKYRPYGELLENVSLALSLSQRDIHAPWYQHWQALADEVLQQQQPFSRYPQLADKRSRQIKALIAKNKRQAPEWGVGLADITSFNHEYPKISELVDKLNQDKTLLYLGSPG
;
A
#
# COMPACT_ATOMS: atom_id res chain seq x y z
N MET A 1 33.66 -93.64 -2.89
CA MET A 1 32.60 -92.85 -2.25
C MET A 1 33.17 -92.22 -0.98
N ASN A 2 33.56 -90.94 -1.03
CA ASN A 2 33.79 -90.13 0.17
C ASN A 2 33.66 -88.64 -0.19
N TRP A 3 32.49 -88.12 0.17
CA TRP A 3 32.13 -86.75 0.55
C TRP A 3 33.09 -85.60 0.22
N THR A 4 32.72 -84.84 -0.81
CA THR A 4 33.08 -83.43 -1.01
C THR A 4 32.39 -82.54 0.04
N TYR A 5 32.89 -82.54 1.28
CA TYR A 5 32.47 -81.61 2.34
C TYR A 5 32.93 -80.16 2.08
N ALA A 6 33.93 -79.96 1.21
CA ALA A 6 34.47 -78.64 0.90
C ALA A 6 33.52 -77.76 0.07
N GLY A 7 32.68 -78.33 -0.81
CA GLY A 7 31.81 -77.54 -1.69
C GLY A 7 30.54 -76.98 -1.04
N LYS A 8 30.06 -77.59 0.06
CA LYS A 8 28.87 -77.10 0.78
C LYS A 8 29.20 -75.99 1.77
N ILE A 9 30.42 -75.95 2.31
CA ILE A 9 30.85 -74.90 3.24
C ILE A 9 31.06 -73.56 2.52
N THR A 10 31.56 -73.57 1.28
CA THR A 10 31.79 -72.33 0.51
C THR A 10 30.49 -71.66 0.05
N ILE A 11 29.48 -72.46 -0.32
CA ILE A 11 28.15 -71.93 -0.70
C ILE A 11 27.38 -71.41 0.53
N MET A 12 27.54 -72.07 1.69
CA MET A 12 26.93 -71.62 2.94
C MET A 12 27.61 -70.37 3.53
N MET A 13 28.92 -70.19 3.30
CA MET A 13 29.63 -68.94 3.63
C MET A 13 29.20 -67.78 2.72
N PHE A 14 28.94 -68.04 1.43
CA PHE A 14 28.45 -67.02 0.49
C PHE A 14 26.99 -66.62 0.76
N ILE A 15 26.15 -67.53 1.23
CA ILE A 15 24.76 -67.24 1.65
C ILE A 15 24.71 -66.57 3.03
N CYS A 16 25.64 -66.88 3.95
CA CYS A 16 25.80 -66.12 5.20
C CYS A 16 26.37 -64.70 4.99
N LEU A 17 27.16 -64.48 3.93
CA LEU A 17 27.60 -63.15 3.50
C LEU A 17 26.49 -62.32 2.85
N LEU A 18 25.46 -62.96 2.27
CA LEU A 18 24.29 -62.28 1.68
C LEU A 18 23.16 -61.99 2.69
N CYS A 19 23.16 -62.63 3.87
CA CYS A 19 22.18 -62.38 4.94
C CYS A 19 22.66 -61.38 6.02
N SER A 20 23.85 -60.81 5.85
CA SER A 20 24.40 -59.82 6.77
C SER A 20 24.03 -58.41 6.30
N CYS A 21 22.74 -58.07 6.37
CA CYS A 21 22.38 -56.66 6.62
C CYS A 21 23.16 -56.27 7.88
N SER A 22 24.24 -55.52 7.73
CA SER A 22 25.19 -55.24 8.82
C SER A 22 24.42 -54.75 10.05
N GLY A 23 24.83 -55.15 11.26
CA GLY A 23 24.17 -54.68 12.48
C GLY A 23 24.06 -53.15 12.52
N GLU A 24 25.06 -52.49 11.93
CA GLU A 24 25.11 -51.05 11.67
C GLU A 24 23.99 -50.55 10.76
N TYR A 25 23.69 -51.22 9.63
CA TYR A 25 22.59 -50.85 8.74
C TYR A 25 21.23 -50.93 9.45
N ARG A 26 20.96 -52.02 10.19
CA ARG A 26 19.70 -52.16 10.95
C ARG A 26 19.56 -51.11 12.05
N GLN A 27 20.66 -50.76 12.72
CA GLN A 27 20.67 -49.68 13.72
C GLN A 27 20.43 -48.31 13.07
N ALA A 28 21.05 -48.04 11.92
CA ALA A 28 20.89 -46.80 11.17
C ALA A 28 19.46 -46.63 10.65
N ILE A 29 18.80 -47.71 10.20
CA ILE A 29 17.36 -47.68 9.85
C ILE A 29 16.52 -47.33 11.08
N LYS A 30 16.72 -47.99 12.22
CA LYS A 30 15.96 -47.68 13.44
C LYS A 30 16.15 -46.23 13.88
N ALA A 31 17.38 -45.73 13.85
CA ALA A 31 17.69 -44.35 14.19
C ALA A 31 17.04 -43.36 13.19
N TYR A 32 17.02 -43.71 11.90
CA TYR A 32 16.33 -42.92 10.87
C TYR A 32 14.81 -42.88 11.09
N GLU A 33 14.19 -44.04 11.32
CA GLU A 33 12.76 -44.15 11.59
C GLU A 33 12.36 -43.38 12.86
N GLN A 34 13.16 -43.50 13.91
CA GLN A 34 12.94 -42.79 15.17
C GLN A 34 13.14 -41.28 14.99
N ALA A 35 14.23 -40.83 14.35
CA ALA A 35 14.47 -39.42 14.10
C ALA A 35 13.38 -38.78 13.21
N ARG A 36 12.82 -39.56 12.28
CA ARG A 36 11.69 -39.16 11.44
C ARG A 36 10.40 -39.09 12.25
N ALA A 37 10.15 -40.01 13.17
CA ALA A 37 8.99 -39.99 14.06
C ALA A 37 9.06 -38.81 15.04
N ASP A 38 10.25 -38.55 15.59
CA ASP A 38 10.50 -37.49 16.57
C ASP A 38 10.67 -36.11 15.92
N ASN A 39 10.67 -36.02 14.59
CA ASN A 39 10.83 -34.80 13.80
C ASN A 39 12.06 -33.95 14.19
N GLN A 40 13.20 -34.60 14.45
CA GLN A 40 14.44 -33.93 14.87
C GLN A 40 15.48 -33.90 13.74
N LEU A 41 15.95 -32.69 13.36
CA LEU A 41 16.86 -32.50 12.24
C LEU A 41 18.24 -33.17 12.46
N GLN A 42 18.88 -32.91 13.59
CA GLN A 42 20.24 -33.40 13.87
C GLN A 42 20.33 -34.95 13.86
N PRO A 43 19.49 -35.69 14.60
CA PRO A 43 19.49 -37.15 14.56
C PRO A 43 19.18 -37.71 13.16
N LEU A 44 18.28 -37.06 12.43
CA LEU A 44 17.89 -37.48 11.08
C LEU A 44 19.07 -37.38 10.09
N VAL A 45 19.84 -36.29 10.15
CA VAL A 45 21.04 -36.11 9.32
C VAL A 45 22.10 -37.15 9.65
N GLN A 46 22.33 -37.45 10.93
CA GLN A 46 23.32 -38.46 11.33
C GLN A 46 22.92 -39.87 10.87
N ALA A 47 21.64 -40.22 10.99
CA ALA A 47 21.15 -41.50 10.50
C ALA A 47 21.29 -41.61 8.96
N LEU A 48 20.90 -40.56 8.22
CA LEU A 48 21.03 -40.51 6.76
C LEU A 48 22.49 -40.50 6.29
N LYS A 49 23.42 -39.92 7.04
CA LYS A 49 24.86 -39.99 6.75
C LYS A 49 25.36 -41.43 6.80
N THR A 50 24.94 -42.18 7.81
CA THR A 50 25.32 -43.59 7.94
C THR A 50 24.66 -44.44 6.86
N LEU A 51 23.37 -44.22 6.60
CA LEU A 51 22.62 -44.95 5.57
C LEU A 51 23.15 -44.67 4.15
N SER A 52 23.46 -43.42 3.81
CA SER A 52 24.03 -43.07 2.49
C SER A 52 25.43 -43.64 2.25
N ARG A 53 26.21 -43.91 3.31
CA ARG A 53 27.48 -44.64 3.18
C ARG A 53 27.27 -46.14 2.94
N LEU A 54 26.24 -46.73 3.55
CA LEU A 54 25.97 -48.17 3.50
C LEU A 54 25.13 -48.59 2.28
N ASP A 55 24.21 -47.74 1.86
CA ASP A 55 23.38 -47.88 0.66
C ASP A 55 23.19 -46.50 -0.01
N PRO A 56 24.19 -46.06 -0.82
CA PRO A 56 24.17 -44.76 -1.47
C PRO A 56 23.03 -44.61 -2.48
N GLU A 57 22.67 -45.68 -3.21
CA GLU A 57 21.63 -45.63 -4.24
C GLU A 57 20.27 -45.23 -3.64
N GLN A 58 19.98 -45.72 -2.43
CA GLN A 58 18.72 -45.43 -1.77
C GLN A 58 18.72 -44.09 -1.00
N TYR A 59 19.84 -43.73 -0.34
CA TYR A 59 19.82 -42.66 0.68
C TYR A 59 20.65 -41.41 0.36
N GLN A 60 21.50 -41.42 -0.68
CA GLN A 60 22.40 -40.29 -0.97
C GLN A 60 21.63 -38.98 -1.23
N GLN A 61 20.52 -39.03 -1.96
CA GLN A 61 19.71 -37.84 -2.25
C GLN A 61 19.07 -37.26 -0.97
N GLN A 62 18.53 -38.11 -0.10
CA GLN A 62 17.93 -37.69 1.16
C GLN A 62 18.98 -37.12 2.11
N PHE A 63 20.16 -37.73 2.17
CA PHE A 63 21.29 -37.19 2.93
C PHE A 63 21.72 -35.82 2.41
N SER A 64 21.82 -35.63 1.09
CA SER A 64 22.18 -34.33 0.50
C SER A 64 21.19 -33.24 0.91
N LEU A 65 19.87 -33.51 0.82
CA LEU A 65 18.82 -32.57 1.24
C LEU A 65 18.88 -32.27 2.74
N ALA A 66 19.04 -33.31 3.57
CA ALA A 66 19.11 -33.15 5.02
C ALA A 66 20.37 -32.37 5.44
N SER A 67 21.50 -32.62 4.80
CA SER A 67 22.76 -31.88 5.03
C SER A 67 22.63 -30.42 4.64
N GLN A 68 21.98 -30.12 3.50
CA GLN A 68 21.72 -28.73 3.09
C GLN A 68 20.77 -28.03 4.08
N ALA A 69 19.70 -28.69 4.51
CA ALA A 69 18.78 -28.17 5.52
C ALA A 69 19.52 -27.88 6.84
N GLN A 70 20.40 -28.77 7.29
CA GLN A 70 21.22 -28.57 8.49
C GLN A 70 22.12 -27.34 8.39
N GLN A 71 22.79 -27.14 7.25
CA GLN A 71 23.63 -25.97 7.03
C GLN A 71 22.80 -24.67 7.10
N GLN A 72 21.65 -24.64 6.45
CA GLN A 72 20.73 -23.50 6.47
C GLN A 72 20.18 -23.24 7.88
N TYR A 73 19.86 -24.30 8.64
CA TYR A 73 19.44 -24.19 10.03
C TYR A 73 20.53 -23.55 10.92
N GLN A 74 21.79 -23.98 10.78
CA GLN A 74 22.91 -23.43 11.52
C GLN A 74 23.15 -21.95 11.17
N GLN A 75 23.07 -21.61 9.89
CA GLN A 75 23.15 -20.22 9.44
C GLN A 75 22.02 -19.37 10.04
N ALA A 76 20.78 -19.88 10.02
CA ALA A 76 19.64 -19.19 10.59
C ALA A 76 19.79 -18.97 12.11
N GLN A 77 20.29 -19.95 12.85
CA GLN A 77 20.58 -19.79 14.29
C GLN A 77 21.63 -18.71 14.54
N ALA A 78 22.72 -18.70 13.77
CA ALA A 78 23.79 -17.72 13.91
C ALA A 78 23.29 -16.29 13.63
N SER A 79 22.53 -16.10 12.54
CA SER A 79 21.93 -14.81 12.20
C SER A 79 20.91 -14.35 13.26
N LEU A 80 20.08 -15.27 13.77
CA LEU A 80 19.11 -14.94 14.81
C LEU A 80 19.79 -14.50 16.11
N ALA A 81 20.90 -15.15 16.49
CA ALA A 81 21.68 -14.78 17.66
C ALA A 81 22.34 -13.39 17.53
N GLN A 82 22.56 -12.92 16.29
CA GLN A 82 23.07 -11.58 15.98
C GLN A 82 21.96 -10.52 15.84
N GLY A 83 20.69 -10.92 15.93
CA GLY A 83 19.55 -10.04 15.71
C GLY A 83 19.24 -9.75 14.23
N ASP A 84 19.89 -10.45 13.29
CA ASP A 84 19.59 -10.35 11.86
C ASP A 84 18.40 -11.26 11.51
N TYR A 85 17.20 -10.74 11.77
CA TYR A 85 15.94 -11.46 11.55
C TYR A 85 15.69 -11.77 10.08
N LEU A 86 16.19 -10.95 9.14
CA LEU A 86 15.98 -11.16 7.72
C LEU A 86 16.80 -12.34 7.23
N ALA A 87 18.11 -12.35 7.48
CA ALA A 87 18.97 -13.45 7.10
C ALA A 87 18.55 -14.75 7.82
N ALA A 88 18.19 -14.64 9.10
CA ALA A 88 17.67 -15.77 9.88
C ALA A 88 16.41 -16.38 9.26
N TYR A 89 15.47 -15.53 8.82
CA TYR A 89 14.24 -15.99 8.19
C TYR A 89 14.48 -16.64 6.83
N LEU A 90 15.31 -16.03 5.96
CA LEU A 90 15.59 -16.59 4.64
C LEU A 90 16.24 -17.98 4.74
N ALA A 91 17.21 -18.13 5.65
CA ALA A 91 17.87 -19.41 5.88
C ALA A 91 16.93 -20.43 6.56
N SER A 92 16.11 -20.02 7.53
CA SER A 92 15.16 -20.93 8.20
C SER A 92 14.04 -21.39 7.25
N HIS A 93 13.56 -20.50 6.37
CA HIS A 93 12.61 -20.84 5.30
C HIS A 93 13.21 -21.88 4.35
N ALA A 94 14.44 -21.66 3.86
CA ALA A 94 15.12 -22.62 3.01
C ALA A 94 15.31 -23.99 3.70
N SER A 95 15.71 -23.99 4.98
CA SER A 95 15.85 -25.21 5.77
C SER A 95 14.52 -25.95 5.91
N TYR A 96 13.44 -25.24 6.26
CA TYR A 96 12.11 -25.83 6.47
C TYR A 96 11.52 -26.41 5.18
N ARG A 97 11.72 -25.74 4.03
CA ARG A 97 11.27 -26.24 2.71
C ARG A 97 12.09 -27.43 2.22
N ALA A 98 13.38 -27.47 2.53
CA ALA A 98 14.22 -28.62 2.23
C ALA A 98 13.87 -29.84 3.09
N LEU A 99 13.59 -29.63 4.39
CA LEU A 99 13.22 -30.70 5.30
C LEU A 99 12.29 -30.20 6.42
N THR A 100 11.04 -30.61 6.38
CA THR A 100 10.03 -30.27 7.38
C THR A 100 10.29 -31.02 8.68
N THR A 101 10.84 -30.33 9.69
CA THR A 101 11.04 -30.86 11.05
C THR A 101 10.51 -29.86 12.08
N GLU A 102 10.20 -30.30 13.30
CA GLU A 102 9.72 -29.39 14.35
C GLU A 102 10.81 -28.38 14.73
N THR A 103 12.09 -28.81 14.73
CA THR A 103 13.23 -27.90 14.92
C THR A 103 13.31 -26.79 13.87
N ASN A 104 13.14 -27.12 12.58
CA ASN A 104 13.13 -26.13 11.50
C ASN A 104 11.92 -25.19 11.58
N LYS A 105 10.74 -25.73 11.89
CA LYS A 105 9.51 -24.97 12.07
C LYS A 105 9.62 -23.97 13.22
N ALA A 106 10.15 -24.39 14.37
CA ALA A 106 10.34 -23.51 15.51
C ALA A 106 11.24 -22.32 15.18
N LEU A 107 12.37 -22.57 14.48
CA LEU A 107 13.29 -21.52 14.06
C LEU A 107 12.68 -20.59 12.99
N LEU A 108 11.90 -21.14 12.05
CA LEU A 108 11.12 -20.37 11.08
C LEU A 108 10.16 -19.41 11.76
N ILE A 109 9.40 -19.89 12.75
CA ILE A 109 8.45 -19.06 13.51
C ILE A 109 9.19 -17.98 14.30
N ALA A 110 10.28 -18.33 14.99
CA ALA A 110 11.06 -17.39 15.79
C ALA A 110 11.67 -16.26 14.95
N SER A 111 12.23 -16.58 13.79
CA SER A 111 12.84 -15.60 12.88
C SER A 111 11.79 -14.79 12.09
N GLY A 112 10.74 -15.44 11.58
CA GLY A 112 9.73 -14.81 10.73
C GLY A 112 8.75 -13.89 11.46
N LYS A 113 8.52 -14.08 12.78
CA LYS A 113 7.60 -13.22 13.55
C LYS A 113 7.98 -11.74 13.52
N ALA A 114 9.27 -11.42 13.55
CA ALA A 114 9.77 -10.06 13.46
C ALA A 114 9.47 -9.40 12.09
N LEU A 115 9.22 -10.20 11.06
CA LEU A 115 8.96 -9.75 9.68
C LEU A 115 7.47 -9.69 9.32
N VAL A 116 6.57 -10.15 10.20
CA VAL A 116 5.10 -10.03 10.01
C VAL A 116 4.66 -8.60 9.70
N PRO A 117 5.23 -7.53 10.30
CA PRO A 117 4.92 -6.15 9.92
C PRO A 117 5.14 -5.84 8.43
N LEU A 118 6.11 -6.46 7.75
CA LEU A 118 6.30 -6.28 6.29
C LEU A 118 5.09 -6.78 5.51
N MET A 119 4.52 -7.92 5.90
CA MET A 119 3.30 -8.45 5.26
C MET A 119 2.11 -7.52 5.47
N ARG A 120 2.00 -6.92 6.67
CA ARG A 120 0.93 -5.96 6.98
C ARG A 120 1.08 -4.69 6.13
N ALA A 121 2.29 -4.16 6.02
CA ALA A 121 2.59 -3.02 5.14
C ALA A 121 2.25 -3.33 3.67
N GLN A 122 2.65 -4.50 3.14
CA GLN A 122 2.26 -4.92 1.78
C GLN A 122 0.73 -5.03 1.62
N GLY A 123 0.04 -5.51 2.67
CA GLY A 123 -1.43 -5.57 2.68
C GLY A 123 -2.10 -4.19 2.63
N GLU A 124 -1.50 -3.16 3.24
CA GLU A 124 -1.96 -1.77 3.13
C GLU A 124 -1.64 -1.18 1.75
N ILE A 125 -0.46 -1.43 1.19
CA ILE A 125 -0.11 -1.02 -0.17
C ILE A 125 -1.11 -1.60 -1.17
N LYS A 126 -1.41 -2.90 -1.07
CA LYS A 126 -2.42 -3.54 -1.92
C LYS A 126 -3.80 -2.89 -1.78
N ARG A 127 -4.21 -2.54 -0.56
CA ARG A 127 -5.46 -1.80 -0.33
C ARG A 127 -5.46 -0.43 -0.98
N SER A 128 -4.31 0.25 -1.04
CA SER A 128 -4.18 1.52 -1.75
C SER A 128 -4.49 1.36 -3.23
N TYR A 129 -3.84 0.41 -3.91
CA TYR A 129 -4.07 0.16 -5.35
C TYR A 129 -5.51 -0.27 -5.64
N LEU A 130 -6.09 -1.16 -4.83
CA LEU A 130 -7.48 -1.60 -4.98
C LEU A 130 -8.52 -0.49 -4.77
N ALA A 131 -8.15 0.59 -4.08
CA ALA A 131 -9.05 1.72 -3.89
C ALA A 131 -9.17 2.58 -5.15
N LEU A 132 -8.19 2.54 -6.06
CA LEU A 132 -8.09 3.46 -7.19
C LEU A 132 -8.83 2.89 -8.42
N PRO A 133 -9.52 3.74 -9.21
CA PRO A 133 -10.15 3.30 -10.45
C PRO A 133 -9.11 3.08 -11.55
N GLU A 134 -9.30 2.05 -12.37
CA GLU A 134 -8.43 1.77 -13.53
C GLU A 134 -8.43 2.92 -14.54
N SER A 135 -9.59 3.57 -14.72
CA SER A 135 -9.78 4.71 -15.63
C SER A 135 -9.36 6.07 -15.04
N MET A 136 -8.55 6.09 -13.98
CA MET A 136 -8.13 7.33 -13.33
C MET A 136 -7.50 8.32 -14.33
N GLY A 137 -6.62 7.85 -15.22
CA GLY A 137 -5.95 8.72 -16.21
C GLY A 137 -6.95 9.45 -17.12
N GLU A 138 -7.94 8.72 -17.65
CA GLU A 138 -9.00 9.28 -18.50
C GLU A 138 -9.88 10.27 -17.73
N MET A 139 -10.25 9.93 -16.49
CA MET A 139 -11.03 10.83 -15.62
C MET A 139 -10.28 12.15 -15.38
N LEU A 140 -8.98 12.08 -15.09
CA LEU A 140 -8.15 13.27 -14.84
C LEU A 140 -8.02 14.15 -16.08
N GLN A 141 -7.82 13.55 -17.26
CA GLN A 141 -7.80 14.28 -18.54
C GLN A 141 -9.14 14.94 -18.85
N ALA A 142 -10.25 14.26 -18.55
CA ALA A 142 -11.59 14.81 -18.76
C ALA A 142 -11.84 16.05 -17.88
N TYR A 143 -11.41 16.04 -16.61
CA TYR A 143 -11.53 17.22 -15.74
C TYR A 143 -10.61 18.36 -16.17
N ALA A 144 -9.40 18.07 -16.64
CA ALA A 144 -8.47 19.09 -17.11
C ALA A 144 -8.92 19.81 -18.40
N SER A 145 -9.80 19.20 -19.19
CA SER A 145 -10.16 19.68 -20.54
C SER A 145 -11.59 20.21 -20.68
N ARG A 146 -12.45 20.04 -19.66
CA ARG A 146 -13.88 20.40 -19.71
C ARG A 146 -14.20 21.61 -18.83
N GLU A 147 -15.17 22.40 -19.28
CA GLU A 147 -15.80 23.44 -18.46
C GLU A 147 -16.49 22.82 -17.23
N VAL A 148 -16.53 23.56 -16.12
CA VAL A 148 -17.05 23.11 -14.81
C VAL A 148 -18.47 22.58 -14.88
N GLU A 149 -19.31 23.18 -15.72
CA GLU A 149 -20.70 22.80 -15.95
C GLU A 149 -20.84 21.37 -16.49
N ASN A 150 -19.78 20.82 -17.09
CA ASN A 150 -19.74 19.47 -17.65
C ASN A 150 -19.04 18.46 -16.73
N TRP A 151 -18.63 18.88 -15.53
CA TRP A 151 -18.01 17.99 -14.56
C TRP A 151 -19.07 17.11 -13.89
N GLN A 152 -18.88 15.80 -13.94
CA GLN A 152 -19.77 14.86 -13.26
C GLN A 152 -19.45 14.84 -11.75
N GLN A 153 -20.22 15.60 -10.97
CA GLN A 153 -20.02 15.77 -9.52
C GLN A 153 -19.90 14.44 -8.78
N LEU A 154 -20.77 13.47 -9.09
CA LEU A 154 -20.73 12.13 -8.47
C LEU A 154 -19.41 11.42 -8.76
N ALA A 155 -18.96 11.42 -10.02
CA ALA A 155 -17.71 10.78 -10.40
C ALA A 155 -16.50 11.45 -9.73
N LEU A 156 -16.50 12.79 -9.60
CA LEU A 156 -15.45 13.52 -8.89
C LEU A 156 -15.42 13.15 -7.40
N ASN A 157 -16.58 13.13 -6.74
CA ASN A 157 -16.69 12.78 -5.33
C ASN A 157 -16.22 11.34 -5.08
N THR A 158 -16.61 10.41 -5.95
CA THR A 158 -16.12 9.02 -5.91
C THR A 158 -14.60 8.96 -6.05
N LEU A 159 -14.03 9.68 -7.02
CA LEU A 159 -12.58 9.72 -7.24
C LEU A 159 -11.83 10.32 -6.04
N LEU A 160 -12.30 11.44 -5.48
CA LEU A 160 -11.70 12.05 -4.29
C LEU A 160 -11.75 11.11 -3.08
N GLY A 161 -12.86 10.39 -2.91
CA GLY A 161 -12.99 9.39 -1.86
C GLY A 161 -12.07 8.19 -2.06
N GLN A 162 -11.91 7.72 -3.30
CA GLN A 162 -10.97 6.66 -3.68
C GLN A 162 -9.52 7.07 -3.43
N LEU A 163 -9.12 8.26 -3.87
CA LEU A 163 -7.80 8.84 -3.62
C LEU A 163 -7.52 8.95 -2.12
N THR A 164 -8.47 9.45 -1.34
CA THR A 164 -8.29 9.62 0.10
C THR A 164 -8.16 8.27 0.82
N ARG A 165 -8.92 7.24 0.42
CA ARG A 165 -8.71 5.87 0.93
C ARG A 165 -7.33 5.31 0.54
N GLY A 166 -6.90 5.56 -0.69
CA GLY A 166 -5.59 5.16 -1.18
C GLY A 166 -4.44 5.80 -0.39
N ILE A 167 -4.57 7.10 -0.11
CA ILE A 167 -3.63 7.87 0.71
C ILE A 167 -3.54 7.31 2.14
N LEU A 168 -4.68 7.13 2.82
CA LEU A 168 -4.72 6.60 4.19
C LEU A 168 -4.08 5.21 4.29
N ALA A 169 -4.29 4.35 3.28
CA ALA A 169 -3.66 3.03 3.24
C ALA A 169 -2.12 3.14 3.11
N LEU A 170 -1.60 4.03 2.27
CA LEU A 170 -0.15 4.24 2.16
C LEU A 170 0.44 4.86 3.43
N GLU A 171 -0.25 5.81 4.06
CA GLU A 171 0.15 6.38 5.36
C GLU A 171 0.25 5.28 6.43
N ASN A 172 -0.71 4.35 6.48
CA ASN A 172 -0.65 3.20 7.37
C ASN A 172 0.53 2.26 7.04
N ALA A 173 0.83 2.04 5.76
CA ALA A 173 1.99 1.24 5.37
C ALA A 173 3.31 1.87 5.86
N VAL A 174 3.51 3.17 5.63
CA VAL A 174 4.68 3.93 6.11
C VAL A 174 4.76 3.89 7.63
N LYS A 175 3.62 4.10 8.31
CA LYS A 175 3.54 4.03 9.77
C LYS A 175 3.99 2.66 10.31
N ILE A 176 3.50 1.56 9.72
CA ILE A 176 3.90 0.20 10.11
C ILE A 176 5.40 0.00 9.96
N ILE A 177 5.97 0.44 8.83
CA ILE A 177 7.41 0.34 8.55
C ILE A 177 8.23 1.10 9.59
N HIS A 178 7.83 2.33 9.90
CA HIS A 178 8.54 3.20 10.83
C HIS A 178 8.44 2.71 12.28
N GLU A 179 7.23 2.40 12.76
CA GLU A 179 6.99 1.94 14.14
C GLU A 179 7.76 0.67 14.48
N HIS A 180 7.94 -0.22 13.50
CA HIS A 180 8.69 -1.48 13.67
C HIS A 180 10.15 -1.38 13.23
N LYS A 181 10.63 -0.19 12.85
CA LYS A 181 12.02 0.07 12.43
C LYS A 181 12.51 -0.86 11.31
N LEU A 182 11.64 -1.23 10.38
CA LEU A 182 11.94 -2.25 9.36
C LEU A 182 13.02 -1.79 8.38
N GLU A 183 13.17 -0.48 8.19
CA GLU A 183 14.17 0.13 7.31
C GLU A 183 15.61 -0.16 7.73
N ALA A 184 15.83 -0.45 9.02
CA ALA A 184 17.15 -0.81 9.55
C ALA A 184 17.53 -2.27 9.26
N LEU A 185 16.59 -3.11 8.82
CA LEU A 185 16.82 -4.54 8.59
C LEU A 185 17.53 -4.80 7.25
N ASP A 186 17.25 -4.00 6.21
CA ASP A 186 17.85 -4.14 4.89
C ASP A 186 17.71 -2.86 4.05
N PRO A 187 18.75 -2.43 3.30
CA PRO A 187 18.68 -1.27 2.41
C PRO A 187 17.54 -1.34 1.37
N ALA A 188 17.17 -2.53 0.91
CA ALA A 188 16.04 -2.72 -0.01
C ALA A 188 14.69 -2.35 0.65
N ILE A 189 14.54 -2.56 1.97
CA ILE A 189 13.33 -2.13 2.70
C ILE A 189 13.28 -0.60 2.80
N SER A 190 14.43 0.05 3.02
CA SER A 190 14.52 1.52 3.02
C SER A 190 14.18 2.11 1.63
N SER A 191 14.70 1.50 0.55
CA SER A 191 14.35 1.87 -0.83
C SER A 191 12.86 1.68 -1.11
N TRP A 192 12.28 0.56 -0.66
CA TRP A 192 10.85 0.30 -0.78
C TRP A 192 9.99 1.32 -0.01
N SER A 193 10.37 1.69 1.22
CA SER A 193 9.74 2.76 2.00
C SER A 193 9.77 4.11 1.26
N THR A 194 10.88 4.42 0.60
CA THR A 194 11.00 5.62 -0.24
C THR A 194 10.04 5.58 -1.44
N GLY A 195 9.87 4.42 -2.06
CA GLY A 195 8.87 4.18 -3.11
C GLY A 195 7.43 4.42 -2.63
N ILE A 196 7.09 3.89 -1.46
CA ILE A 196 5.77 4.09 -0.83
C ILE A 196 5.51 5.58 -0.60
N ASN A 197 6.49 6.32 -0.06
CA ASN A 197 6.39 7.76 0.17
C ASN A 197 6.25 8.55 -1.14
N SER A 198 7.00 8.18 -2.18
CA SER A 198 6.88 8.79 -3.50
C SER A 198 5.47 8.59 -4.07
N ARG A 199 4.90 7.40 -3.88
CA ARG A 199 3.53 7.10 -4.30
C ARG A 199 2.48 7.87 -3.49
N LEU A 200 2.68 7.98 -2.19
CA LEU A 200 1.83 8.78 -1.30
C LEU A 200 1.81 10.25 -1.73
N ALA A 201 2.99 10.82 -2.04
CA ALA A 201 3.12 12.17 -2.54
C ALA A 201 2.39 12.36 -3.87
N LEU A 202 2.49 11.39 -4.79
CA LEU A 202 1.79 11.42 -6.07
C LEU A 202 0.26 11.44 -5.88
N LEU A 203 -0.31 10.51 -5.10
CA LEU A 203 -1.77 10.46 -4.87
C LEU A 203 -2.27 11.72 -4.15
N THR A 204 -1.50 12.24 -3.20
CA THR A 204 -1.80 13.50 -2.52
C THR A 204 -1.79 14.67 -3.49
N GLY A 205 -0.80 14.72 -4.37
CA GLY A 205 -0.70 15.72 -5.44
C GLY A 205 -1.90 15.67 -6.38
N VAL A 206 -2.36 14.47 -6.76
CA VAL A 206 -3.56 14.27 -7.59
C VAL A 206 -4.81 14.85 -6.93
N ARG A 207 -5.07 14.45 -5.69
CA ARG A 207 -6.22 14.91 -4.92
C ARG A 207 -6.19 16.44 -4.77
N ASP A 208 -5.05 16.97 -4.36
CA ASP A 208 -4.91 18.39 -4.11
C ASP A 208 -4.98 19.24 -5.39
N TYR A 209 -4.55 18.70 -6.54
CA TYR A 209 -4.77 19.31 -7.85
C TYR A 209 -6.26 19.44 -8.16
N LEU A 210 -7.02 18.34 -8.08
CA LEU A 210 -8.46 18.36 -8.38
C LEU A 210 -9.21 19.37 -7.49
N VAL A 211 -8.92 19.37 -6.20
CA VAL A 211 -9.51 20.35 -5.26
C VAL A 211 -9.06 21.78 -5.56
N GLY A 212 -7.78 21.96 -5.89
CA GLY A 212 -7.23 23.24 -6.30
C GLY A 212 -7.92 23.79 -7.54
N GLU A 213 -8.14 22.95 -8.55
CA GLU A 213 -8.74 23.33 -9.82
C GLU A 213 -10.18 23.79 -9.65
N VAL A 214 -11.00 23.04 -8.89
CA VAL A 214 -12.38 23.46 -8.56
C VAL A 214 -12.38 24.82 -7.87
N ARG A 215 -11.48 25.03 -6.90
CA ARG A 215 -11.38 26.32 -6.21
C ARG A 215 -10.89 27.42 -7.13
N TYR A 216 -9.93 27.15 -8.00
CA TYR A 216 -9.43 28.13 -8.95
C TYR A 216 -10.52 28.60 -9.92
N LEU A 217 -11.26 27.66 -10.52
CA LEU A 217 -12.32 27.96 -11.49
C LEU A 217 -13.49 28.70 -10.82
N SER A 218 -13.91 28.26 -9.63
CA SER A 218 -14.96 28.93 -8.87
C SER A 218 -14.56 30.35 -8.43
N ALA A 219 -13.32 30.57 -7.96
CA ALA A 219 -12.88 31.94 -7.64
C ALA A 219 -12.83 32.83 -8.88
N SER A 220 -12.38 32.29 -10.01
CA SER A 220 -12.31 33.02 -11.27
C SER A 220 -13.71 33.46 -11.71
N LYS A 221 -14.70 32.58 -11.62
CA LYS A 221 -16.09 32.93 -11.92
C LYS A 221 -16.67 33.93 -10.94
N LEU A 222 -16.37 33.79 -9.64
CA LEU A 222 -16.83 34.73 -8.62
C LEU A 222 -16.23 36.13 -8.82
N LEU A 223 -14.96 36.22 -9.24
CA LEU A 223 -14.31 37.49 -9.56
C LEU A 223 -15.00 38.18 -10.75
N GLU A 224 -15.28 37.45 -11.82
CA GLU A 224 -16.03 37.96 -12.98
C GLU A 224 -17.37 38.58 -12.54
N LEU A 225 -18.15 37.83 -11.75
CA LEU A 225 -19.45 38.30 -11.27
C LEU A 225 -19.34 39.50 -10.33
N ASN A 226 -18.36 39.51 -9.42
CA ASN A 226 -18.12 40.66 -8.53
C ASN A 226 -17.86 41.94 -9.31
N LEU A 227 -17.05 41.88 -10.38
CA LEU A 227 -16.73 43.05 -11.20
C LEU A 227 -17.96 43.54 -11.98
N VAL A 228 -18.74 42.63 -12.55
CA VAL A 228 -19.97 42.97 -13.29
C VAL A 228 -21.00 43.61 -12.36
N LEU A 229 -21.32 42.96 -11.25
CA LEU A 229 -22.31 43.44 -10.29
C LEU A 229 -21.91 44.78 -9.70
N ALA A 230 -20.63 44.97 -9.33
CA ALA A 230 -20.13 46.24 -8.82
C ALA A 230 -20.28 47.38 -9.83
N LYS A 231 -19.91 47.15 -11.09
CA LYS A 231 -20.03 48.15 -12.17
C LYS A 231 -21.48 48.55 -12.41
N GLU A 232 -22.38 47.58 -12.52
CA GLU A 232 -23.81 47.85 -12.74
C GLU A 232 -24.44 48.58 -11.54
N SER A 233 -24.05 48.19 -10.32
CA SER A 233 -24.50 48.83 -9.08
C SER A 233 -24.04 50.28 -8.98
N ALA A 234 -22.75 50.54 -9.20
CA ALA A 234 -22.18 51.89 -9.20
C ALA A 234 -22.83 52.78 -10.28
N SER A 235 -23.03 52.23 -11.48
CA SER A 235 -23.69 52.93 -12.57
C SER A 235 -25.11 53.34 -12.18
N LEU A 236 -25.93 52.41 -11.68
CA LEU A 236 -27.32 52.72 -11.36
C LEU A 236 -27.45 53.69 -10.18
N LEU A 237 -26.62 53.54 -9.15
CA LEU A 237 -26.58 54.42 -7.99
C LEU A 237 -26.19 55.88 -8.33
N SER A 238 -25.59 56.12 -9.50
CA SER A 238 -25.33 57.49 -9.98
C SER A 238 -26.59 58.21 -10.47
N TYR A 239 -27.68 57.48 -10.77
CA TYR A 239 -28.92 58.02 -11.32
C TYR A 239 -30.11 57.99 -10.36
N VAL A 240 -30.14 57.05 -9.41
CA VAL A 240 -31.30 56.83 -8.54
C VAL A 240 -30.90 56.60 -7.08
N ARG A 241 -31.87 56.77 -6.16
CA ARG A 241 -31.69 56.51 -4.73
C ARG A 241 -31.46 55.03 -4.45
N ASP A 242 -30.85 54.75 -3.29
CA ASP A 242 -30.43 53.43 -2.82
C ASP A 242 -31.49 52.33 -3.01
N GLU A 243 -32.70 52.55 -2.47
CA GLU A 243 -33.81 51.60 -2.51
C GLU A 243 -34.30 51.30 -3.93
N VAL A 244 -34.26 52.30 -4.81
CA VAL A 244 -34.66 52.15 -6.22
C VAL A 244 -33.61 51.34 -6.95
N ALA A 245 -32.32 51.68 -6.78
CA ALA A 245 -31.22 50.94 -7.40
C ALA A 245 -31.23 49.46 -6.98
N GLN A 246 -31.46 49.21 -5.69
CA GLN A 246 -31.51 47.88 -5.12
C GLN A 246 -32.63 47.03 -5.75
N LYS A 247 -33.86 47.57 -5.80
CA LYS A 247 -35.01 46.88 -6.40
C LYS A 247 -34.80 46.61 -7.89
N THR A 248 -34.28 47.60 -8.63
CA THR A 248 -34.02 47.47 -10.06
C THR A 248 -32.95 46.44 -10.39
N LEU A 249 -31.90 46.30 -9.56
CA LEU A 249 -30.82 45.33 -9.79
C LEU A 249 -31.10 43.94 -9.24
N TYR A 250 -32.21 43.72 -8.53
CA TYR A 250 -32.56 42.40 -8.02
C TYR A 250 -32.51 41.28 -9.08
N PRO A 251 -33.07 41.46 -10.31
CA PRO A 251 -32.99 40.43 -11.35
C PRO A 251 -31.55 40.14 -11.82
N VAL A 252 -30.65 41.14 -11.78
CA VAL A 252 -29.24 40.98 -12.16
C VAL A 252 -28.51 40.11 -11.14
N PHE A 253 -28.70 40.39 -9.84
CA PHE A 253 -28.12 39.59 -8.76
C PHE A 253 -28.64 38.15 -8.80
N PHE A 254 -29.95 37.97 -9.01
CA PHE A 254 -30.54 36.65 -9.17
C PHE A 254 -29.93 35.88 -10.35
N LYS A 255 -29.73 36.53 -11.50
CA LYS A 255 -29.05 35.91 -12.66
C LYS A 255 -27.59 35.57 -12.37
N ALA A 256 -26.87 36.40 -11.61
CA ALA A 256 -25.51 36.12 -11.18
C ALA A 256 -25.44 34.88 -10.26
N GLN A 257 -26.39 34.74 -9.32
CA GLN A 257 -26.51 33.54 -8.49
C GLN A 257 -26.74 32.29 -9.34
N GLN A 258 -27.64 32.35 -10.34
CA GLN A 258 -27.86 31.23 -11.27
C GLN A 258 -26.60 30.85 -12.06
N LYS A 259 -25.85 31.85 -12.55
CA LYS A 259 -24.58 31.62 -13.25
C LYS A 259 -23.50 31.00 -12.37
N TYR A 260 -23.50 31.34 -11.08
CA TYR A 260 -22.51 30.82 -10.13
C TYR A 260 -22.89 29.45 -9.54
N ARG A 261 -24.17 29.10 -9.56
CA ARG A 261 -24.70 27.90 -8.90
C ARG A 261 -23.91 26.61 -9.20
N PRO A 262 -23.54 26.27 -10.45
CA PRO A 262 -22.77 25.05 -10.73
C PRO A 262 -21.41 25.02 -10.01
N TYR A 263 -20.75 26.18 -9.89
CA TYR A 263 -19.45 26.35 -9.21
C TYR A 263 -19.59 26.23 -7.69
N GLY A 264 -20.67 26.78 -7.13
CA GLY A 264 -21.00 26.68 -5.71
C GLY A 264 -21.31 25.24 -5.30
N GLU A 265 -22.19 24.57 -6.04
CA GLU A 265 -22.55 23.17 -5.82
C GLU A 265 -21.32 22.25 -5.93
N LEU A 266 -20.44 22.47 -6.91
CA LEU A 266 -19.22 21.68 -7.04
C LEU A 266 -18.26 21.86 -5.85
N LEU A 267 -18.09 23.10 -5.37
CA LEU A 267 -17.24 23.38 -4.20
C LEU A 267 -17.78 22.74 -2.93
N GLU A 268 -19.09 22.84 -2.72
CA GLU A 268 -19.76 22.22 -1.59
C GLU A 268 -19.53 20.72 -1.59
N ASN A 269 -19.78 20.06 -2.72
CA ASN A 269 -19.54 18.64 -2.92
C ASN A 269 -18.09 18.23 -2.63
N VAL A 270 -17.12 18.94 -3.21
CA VAL A 270 -15.69 18.66 -2.97
C VAL A 270 -15.33 18.85 -1.50
N SER A 271 -15.87 19.88 -0.85
CA SER A 271 -15.59 20.12 0.57
C SER A 271 -16.08 18.99 1.47
N LEU A 272 -17.22 18.36 1.12
CA LEU A 272 -17.76 17.20 1.82
C LEU A 272 -16.98 15.92 1.48
N ALA A 273 -16.64 15.71 0.21
CA ALA A 273 -15.92 14.52 -0.25
C ALA A 273 -14.53 14.35 0.38
N LEU A 274 -13.91 15.45 0.82
CA LEU A 274 -12.63 15.42 1.55
C LEU A 274 -12.76 14.88 2.98
N SER A 275 -13.95 14.86 3.58
CA SER A 275 -14.19 14.35 4.93
C SER A 275 -14.64 12.89 4.89
N LEU A 276 -13.69 11.96 4.78
CA LEU A 276 -14.01 10.52 4.73
C LEU A 276 -14.51 9.95 6.07
N SER A 277 -14.14 10.56 7.20
CA SER A 277 -14.36 10.01 8.54
C SER A 277 -15.56 10.59 9.27
N GLN A 278 -16.07 11.74 8.83
CA GLN A 278 -17.19 12.43 9.47
C GLN A 278 -18.17 12.91 8.40
N ARG A 279 -19.36 12.29 8.40
CA ARG A 279 -20.47 12.72 7.53
C ARG A 279 -20.81 14.18 7.83
N ASP A 280 -21.16 14.91 6.76
CA ASP A 280 -21.70 16.28 6.83
C ASP A 280 -20.75 17.32 7.43
N ILE A 281 -19.44 17.05 7.40
CA ILE A 281 -18.43 18.04 7.80
C ILE A 281 -17.69 18.51 6.56
N HIS A 282 -17.84 19.80 6.28
CA HIS A 282 -17.13 20.46 5.20
C HIS A 282 -15.64 20.63 5.55
N ALA A 283 -14.80 20.63 4.52
CA ALA A 283 -13.42 21.02 4.64
C ALA A 283 -13.29 22.42 5.28
N PRO A 284 -12.26 22.67 6.13
CA PRO A 284 -12.17 23.92 6.93
C PRO A 284 -12.20 25.23 6.12
N TRP A 285 -11.81 25.18 4.84
CA TRP A 285 -11.80 26.34 3.96
C TRP A 285 -13.19 26.73 3.43
N TYR A 286 -14.20 25.87 3.51
CA TYR A 286 -15.49 26.06 2.86
C TYR A 286 -16.32 27.18 3.47
N GLN A 287 -16.38 27.29 4.80
CA GLN A 287 -17.15 28.35 5.47
C GLN A 287 -16.68 29.76 5.07
N HIS A 288 -15.36 29.97 4.99
CA HIS A 288 -14.80 31.23 4.53
C HIS A 288 -15.15 31.51 3.06
N TRP A 289 -15.15 30.46 2.24
CA TRP A 289 -15.54 30.56 0.84
C TRP A 289 -17.01 30.97 0.68
N GLN A 290 -17.91 30.31 1.41
CA GLN A 290 -19.35 30.58 1.37
C GLN A 290 -19.64 32.03 1.77
N ALA A 291 -19.03 32.51 2.86
CA ALA A 291 -19.17 33.90 3.29
C ALA A 291 -18.73 34.89 2.20
N LEU A 292 -17.60 34.65 1.53
CA LEU A 292 -17.13 35.49 0.44
C LEU A 292 -18.07 35.44 -0.79
N ALA A 293 -18.62 34.27 -1.11
CA ALA A 293 -19.58 34.13 -2.19
C ALA A 293 -20.88 34.90 -1.89
N ASP A 294 -21.38 34.82 -0.66
CA ASP A 294 -22.54 35.58 -0.20
C ASP A 294 -22.29 37.10 -0.26
N GLU A 295 -21.11 37.56 0.18
CA GLU A 295 -20.71 38.97 0.10
C GLU A 295 -20.72 39.52 -1.34
N VAL A 296 -20.49 38.67 -2.35
CA VAL A 296 -20.52 39.03 -3.77
C VAL A 296 -21.94 38.92 -4.35
N LEU A 297 -22.63 37.81 -4.09
CA LEU A 297 -23.84 37.41 -4.80
C LEU A 297 -25.13 37.89 -4.15
N GLN A 298 -25.06 38.39 -2.91
CA GLN A 298 -26.19 38.97 -2.21
C GLN A 298 -26.09 40.50 -2.16
N GLN A 299 -27.24 41.15 -2.29
CA GLN A 299 -27.32 42.60 -2.09
C GLN A 299 -27.10 42.91 -0.61
N GLN A 300 -26.31 43.94 -0.32
CA GLN A 300 -26.04 44.39 1.04
C GLN A 300 -26.88 45.61 1.39
N GLN A 301 -27.12 45.83 2.69
CA GLN A 301 -27.78 47.02 3.21
C GLN A 301 -26.79 47.89 4.01
N PRO A 302 -26.70 49.20 3.76
CA PRO A 302 -27.29 49.93 2.63
C PRO A 302 -26.65 49.54 1.28
N PHE A 303 -27.42 49.59 0.20
CA PHE A 303 -26.99 49.09 -1.13
C PHE A 303 -25.83 49.90 -1.72
N SER A 304 -25.75 51.18 -1.37
CA SER A 304 -24.69 52.13 -1.74
C SER A 304 -23.30 51.70 -1.29
N ARG A 305 -23.20 50.86 -0.24
CA ARG A 305 -21.93 50.27 0.19
C ARG A 305 -21.49 49.09 -0.67
N TYR A 306 -22.41 48.43 -1.38
CA TYR A 306 -22.11 47.24 -2.16
C TYR A 306 -20.98 47.47 -3.19
N PRO A 307 -21.02 48.49 -4.08
CA PRO A 307 -19.93 48.73 -5.03
C PRO A 307 -18.65 49.23 -4.35
N GLN A 308 -18.74 49.91 -3.21
CA GLN A 308 -17.57 50.41 -2.47
C GLN A 308 -16.69 49.29 -1.91
N LEU A 309 -17.28 48.12 -1.64
CA LEU A 309 -16.57 46.95 -1.12
C LEU A 309 -15.98 46.05 -2.24
N ALA A 310 -16.22 46.38 -3.51
CA ALA A 310 -15.83 45.54 -4.65
C ALA A 310 -14.32 45.27 -4.73
N ASP A 311 -13.49 46.26 -4.40
CA ASP A 311 -12.02 46.12 -4.41
C ASP A 311 -11.51 45.25 -3.26
N LYS A 312 -12.16 45.31 -2.10
CA LYS A 312 -11.86 44.43 -0.97
C LYS A 312 -12.16 42.97 -1.34
N ARG A 313 -13.36 42.71 -1.85
CA ARG A 313 -13.75 41.36 -2.33
C ARG A 313 -12.83 40.88 -3.45
N SER A 314 -12.53 41.74 -4.42
CA SER A 314 -11.61 41.41 -5.52
C SER A 314 -10.22 40.99 -5.03
N ARG A 315 -9.66 41.67 -4.01
CA ARG A 315 -8.37 41.29 -3.43
C ARG A 315 -8.44 39.92 -2.75
N GLN A 316 -9.49 39.64 -1.98
CA GLN A 316 -9.70 38.33 -1.35
C GLN A 316 -9.83 37.22 -2.40
N ILE A 317 -10.64 37.44 -3.44
CA ILE A 317 -10.84 36.45 -4.50
C ILE A 317 -9.54 36.22 -5.28
N LYS A 318 -8.81 37.28 -5.66
CA LYS A 318 -7.51 37.15 -6.35
C LYS A 318 -6.47 36.38 -5.52
N ALA A 319 -6.46 36.55 -4.20
CA ALA A 319 -5.60 35.74 -3.32
C ALA A 319 -5.98 34.25 -3.37
N LEU A 320 -7.28 33.93 -3.43
CA LEU A 320 -7.75 32.55 -3.62
C LEU A 320 -7.34 32.00 -4.99
N ILE A 321 -7.45 32.78 -6.06
CA ILE A 321 -6.99 32.39 -7.40
C ILE A 321 -5.49 32.05 -7.37
N ALA A 322 -4.67 32.95 -6.83
CA ALA A 322 -3.22 32.75 -6.76
C ALA A 322 -2.83 31.52 -5.93
N LYS A 323 -3.52 31.26 -4.82
CA LYS A 323 -3.27 30.11 -3.94
C LYS A 323 -3.66 28.77 -4.56
N ASN A 324 -4.68 28.74 -5.41
CA ASN A 324 -5.26 27.50 -5.95
C ASN A 324 -4.87 27.21 -7.39
N LYS A 325 -4.19 28.14 -8.07
CA LYS A 325 -3.60 27.89 -9.38
C LYS A 325 -2.52 26.81 -9.25
N ARG A 326 -2.80 25.61 -9.77
CA ARG A 326 -1.87 24.47 -9.73
C ARG A 326 -1.59 23.99 -11.14
N GLN A 327 -0.38 23.50 -11.36
CA GLN A 327 -0.09 22.72 -12.55
C GLN A 327 -0.64 21.32 -12.36
N ALA A 328 -1.17 20.73 -13.44
CA ALA A 328 -1.50 19.33 -13.46
C ALA A 328 -0.21 18.54 -13.20
N PRO A 329 -0.14 17.67 -12.19
CA PRO A 329 1.00 16.77 -12.01
C PRO A 329 1.11 15.83 -13.22
N GLU A 330 2.32 15.33 -13.46
CA GLU A 330 2.54 14.33 -14.50
C GLU A 330 1.84 13.01 -14.11
N TRP A 331 0.72 12.72 -14.76
CA TRP A 331 -0.04 11.50 -14.54
C TRP A 331 0.62 10.33 -15.28
N GLY A 332 1.48 9.58 -14.60
CA GLY A 332 2.13 8.40 -15.19
C GLY A 332 1.16 7.25 -15.49
N VAL A 333 1.44 6.48 -16.53
CA VAL A 333 0.87 5.14 -16.74
C VAL A 333 1.33 4.27 -15.56
N GLY A 334 0.41 3.61 -14.85
CA GLY A 334 0.72 2.80 -13.64
C GLY A 334 0.15 3.34 -12.31
N LEU A 335 -0.71 4.37 -12.35
CA LEU A 335 -1.42 4.87 -11.18
C LEU A 335 -2.41 3.88 -10.53
N ALA A 336 -2.73 2.76 -11.17
CA ALA A 336 -3.60 1.73 -10.61
C ALA A 336 -2.97 0.32 -10.60
N ASP A 337 -1.72 0.16 -11.07
CA ASP A 337 -1.09 -1.15 -11.19
C ASP A 337 -0.05 -1.40 -10.10
N ILE A 338 -0.38 -2.32 -9.19
CA ILE A 338 0.54 -2.79 -8.15
C ILE A 338 1.69 -3.64 -8.72
N THR A 339 1.48 -4.27 -9.88
CA THR A 339 2.44 -5.18 -10.49
C THR A 339 3.71 -4.42 -10.88
N SER A 340 3.54 -3.25 -11.50
CA SER A 340 4.63 -2.31 -11.80
C SER A 340 5.44 -1.96 -10.54
N PHE A 341 4.75 -1.63 -9.43
CA PHE A 341 5.42 -1.32 -8.17
C PHE A 341 6.17 -2.51 -7.58
N ASN A 342 5.61 -3.72 -7.62
CA ASN A 342 6.32 -4.92 -7.15
C ASN A 342 7.52 -5.26 -8.04
N HIS A 343 7.46 -4.98 -9.34
CA HIS A 343 8.59 -5.16 -10.26
C HIS A 343 9.75 -4.19 -10.00
N GLU A 344 9.48 -2.99 -9.48
CA GLU A 344 10.53 -2.05 -9.05
C GLU A 344 11.27 -2.55 -7.79
N TYR A 345 10.62 -3.38 -6.96
CA TYR A 345 11.15 -3.89 -5.70
C TYR A 345 11.15 -5.43 -5.62
N PRO A 346 11.84 -6.14 -6.53
CA PRO A 346 11.71 -7.60 -6.68
C PRO A 346 12.18 -8.37 -5.44
N LYS A 347 13.24 -7.90 -4.77
CA LYS A 347 13.74 -8.51 -3.53
C LYS A 347 12.70 -8.51 -2.41
N ILE A 348 11.96 -7.40 -2.28
CA ILE A 348 10.91 -7.26 -1.26
C ILE A 348 9.69 -8.07 -1.65
N SER A 349 9.31 -8.05 -2.93
CA SER A 349 8.21 -8.89 -3.43
C SER A 349 8.47 -10.37 -3.12
N GLU A 350 9.66 -10.88 -3.44
CA GLU A 350 10.03 -12.28 -3.19
C GLU A 350 10.06 -12.61 -1.68
N LEU A 351 10.55 -11.70 -0.85
CA LEU A 351 10.53 -11.86 0.61
C LEU A 351 9.09 -11.96 1.13
N VAL A 352 8.21 -11.06 0.68
CA VAL A 352 6.81 -11.05 1.10
C VAL A 352 6.06 -12.28 0.60
N ASP A 353 6.39 -12.79 -0.59
CA ASP A 353 5.83 -14.05 -1.10
C ASP A 353 6.20 -15.24 -0.22
N LYS A 354 7.47 -15.34 0.21
CA LYS A 354 7.90 -16.37 1.19
C LYS A 354 7.15 -16.22 2.51
N LEU A 355 7.04 -15.00 3.04
CA LEU A 355 6.31 -14.73 4.27
C LEU A 355 4.81 -15.09 4.14
N ASN A 356 4.21 -14.86 2.97
CA ASN A 356 2.84 -15.26 2.69
C ASN A 356 2.66 -16.79 2.61
N GLN A 357 3.64 -17.53 2.09
CA GLN A 357 3.63 -19.00 2.13
C GLN A 357 3.67 -19.54 3.57
N ASP A 358 4.30 -18.79 4.48
CA ASP A 358 4.44 -19.17 5.89
C ASP A 358 3.38 -18.53 6.80
N LYS A 359 2.44 -17.75 6.25
CA LYS A 359 1.49 -16.90 6.99
C LYS A 359 0.81 -17.64 8.14
N THR A 360 0.24 -18.82 7.87
CA THR A 360 -0.47 -19.58 8.89
C THR A 360 0.42 -19.93 10.09
N LEU A 361 1.67 -20.31 9.84
CA LEU A 361 2.65 -20.61 10.90
C LEU A 361 3.05 -19.35 11.66
N LEU A 362 3.25 -18.23 10.97
CA LEU A 362 3.69 -16.98 11.60
C LEU A 362 2.61 -16.33 12.46
N TYR A 363 1.33 -16.47 12.08
CA TYR A 363 0.19 -15.90 12.82
C TYR A 363 -0.37 -16.83 13.91
N LEU A 364 -0.35 -18.16 13.72
CA LEU A 364 -0.99 -19.12 14.63
C LEU A 364 0.01 -20.01 15.38
N GLY A 365 1.28 -20.01 14.98
CA GLY A 365 2.31 -20.84 15.59
C GLY A 365 2.81 -20.28 16.92
N SER A 366 2.78 -21.10 17.97
CA SER A 366 3.60 -20.89 19.15
C SER A 366 5.04 -21.32 18.84
N PRO A 367 6.07 -20.57 19.26
CA PRO A 367 7.39 -21.14 19.39
C PRO A 367 7.29 -22.18 20.52
N GLY A 368 7.32 -23.46 20.15
CA GLY A 368 7.28 -24.57 21.11
C GLY A 368 8.48 -24.57 22.03
#